data_AF-A0A7C2JL61-F1
#
_entry.id   AF-A0A7C2JL61-F1
#
_cell.length_a   1.000
_cell.length_b   1.000
_cell.length_c   1.000
_cell.angle_alpha   90.00
_cell.angle_beta   90.00
_cell.angle_gamma   90.00
#
_symmetry.space_group_name_H-M   'P 1'
#
loop_
_entity.id
_entity.type
_entity.pdbx_description
1 polymer ?
#
loop_
_entity_poly.entity_id
_entity_poly.type
_entity_poly.pdbx_seq_one_letter_code
_entity_poly.pdbx_strand_id
1 'polypeptide(L)'
;MGSWPWGRMADECDVHLVPIVSAEGCVYCRRFLATAPPGRAMPEGARLKELEQWLAARLSVPAELLYRRIEELVGRRISLSELEDPDLLLERARGPRRAWDWDDW
;
A
#
# COMPACT_ATOMS: atom_id res chain seq x y z
N MET A 1 1.71 6.03 -22.54
CA MET A 1 1.87 6.76 -21.27
C MET A 1 0.52 6.77 -20.58
N GLY A 2 0.22 5.75 -19.77
CA GLY A 2 -1.03 5.67 -19.05
C GLY A 2 -0.89 6.43 -17.74
N SER A 3 -1.59 7.56 -17.60
CA SER A 3 -1.80 8.18 -16.30
C SER A 3 -2.60 7.22 -15.45
N TRP A 4 -1.94 6.56 -14.50
CA TRP A 4 -2.64 5.77 -13.50
C TRP A 4 -3.61 6.68 -12.73
N PRO A 5 -4.80 6.20 -12.34
CA PRO A 5 -5.85 7.02 -11.73
C PRO A 5 -5.42 7.72 -10.43
N TRP A 6 -4.29 7.30 -9.86
CA TRP A 6 -3.68 7.79 -8.63
C TRP A 6 -3.26 9.25 -8.62
N GLY A 7 -2.90 9.85 -9.77
CA GLY A 7 -2.52 11.26 -9.82
C GLY A 7 -3.65 12.19 -9.35
N ARG A 8 -4.90 11.81 -9.63
CA ARG A 8 -6.10 12.53 -9.16
C ARG A 8 -6.51 12.16 -7.74
N MET A 9 -6.05 11.02 -7.24
CA MET A 9 -6.50 10.42 -5.98
C MET A 9 -5.65 10.88 -4.78
N ALA A 10 -4.38 11.24 -4.99
CA ALA A 10 -3.53 11.86 -3.98
C ALA A 10 -4.07 13.22 -3.54
N ASP A 11 -4.47 14.06 -4.50
CA ASP A 11 -5.09 15.37 -4.24
C ASP A 11 -6.43 15.27 -3.50
N GLU A 12 -7.15 14.16 -3.65
CA GLU A 12 -8.47 13.93 -3.04
C GLU A 12 -8.40 13.29 -1.64
N CYS A 13 -7.30 12.59 -1.33
CA CYS A 13 -7.04 12.01 -0.01
C CYS A 13 -6.31 12.97 0.96
N ASP A 14 -5.70 14.04 0.45
CA ASP A 14 -4.94 15.02 1.24
C ASP A 14 -5.79 15.85 2.21
N VAL A 15 -7.11 15.76 2.10
CA VAL A 15 -8.03 16.33 3.08
C VAL A 15 -8.92 15.23 3.61
N HIS A 16 -9.02 15.14 4.93
CA HIS A 16 -9.86 14.22 5.71
C HIS A 16 -11.39 14.43 5.49
N LEU A 17 -11.82 14.75 4.25
CA LEU A 17 -13.17 15.15 3.88
C LEU A 17 -13.96 14.04 3.18
N VAL A 18 -13.34 12.89 2.88
CA VAL A 18 -14.08 11.71 2.41
C VAL A 18 -14.60 10.97 3.64
N PRO A 19 -15.88 10.59 3.71
CA PRO A 19 -16.41 9.83 4.85
C PRO A 19 -15.59 8.54 5.05
N ILE A 20 -14.92 8.47 6.19
CA ILE A 20 -14.21 7.28 6.65
C ILE A 20 -15.22 6.43 7.41
N VAL A 21 -15.55 5.25 6.89
CA VAL A 21 -16.16 4.20 7.72
C VAL A 21 -15.01 3.48 8.41
N SER A 22 -14.92 3.55 9.73
CA SER A 22 -13.77 3.03 10.50
C SER A 22 -13.41 1.57 10.18
N ALA A 23 -14.41 0.75 9.84
CA ALA A 23 -14.23 -0.66 9.49
C ALA A 23 -13.85 -0.90 8.00
N GLU A 24 -14.23 -0.01 7.08
CA GLU A 24 -14.10 -0.25 5.63
C GLU A 24 -13.10 0.70 4.95
N GLY A 25 -12.76 1.80 5.61
CA GLY A 25 -11.86 2.84 5.13
C GLY A 25 -12.50 3.83 4.18
N CYS A 26 -11.66 4.66 3.57
CA CYS A 26 -12.13 5.69 2.65
C CYS A 26 -12.74 5.05 1.39
N VAL A 27 -13.82 5.65 0.85
CA VAL A 27 -14.51 5.14 -0.37
C VAL A 27 -13.53 4.93 -1.54
N TYR A 28 -12.53 5.79 -1.67
CA TYR A 28 -11.49 5.69 -2.69
C TYR A 28 -10.56 4.51 -2.46
N CYS A 29 -10.10 4.32 -1.23
CA CYS A 29 -9.25 3.23 -0.78
C CYS A 29 -9.91 1.89 -1.14
N ARG A 30 -11.23 1.77 -0.89
CA ARG A 30 -12.03 0.60 -1.25
C ARG A 30 -12.12 0.38 -2.76
N ARG A 31 -12.44 1.43 -3.53
CA ARG A 31 -12.54 1.34 -5.00
C ARG A 31 -11.21 0.97 -5.64
N PHE A 32 -10.13 1.53 -5.11
CA PHE A 32 -8.80 1.19 -5.55
C PHE A 32 -8.50 -0.28 -5.26
N LEU A 33 -8.67 -0.74 -4.01
CA LEU A 33 -8.43 -2.14 -3.65
C LEU A 33 -9.26 -3.13 -4.47
N ALA A 34 -10.49 -2.77 -4.87
CA ALA A 34 -11.34 -3.61 -5.71
C ALA A 34 -10.78 -3.83 -7.14
N THR A 35 -9.91 -2.94 -7.61
CA THR A 35 -9.37 -2.95 -8.99
C THR A 35 -7.85 -3.03 -9.03
N ALA A 36 -7.20 -3.03 -7.88
CA ALA A 36 -5.76 -3.02 -7.74
C ALA A 36 -5.14 -4.31 -8.28
N PRO A 37 -4.15 -4.24 -9.20
CA PRO A 37 -3.45 -5.42 -9.65
C PRO A 37 -2.61 -6.02 -8.52
N PRO A 38 -2.34 -7.34 -8.54
CA PRO A 38 -1.45 -7.97 -7.57
C PRO A 38 -0.08 -7.32 -7.56
N GLY A 39 0.51 -7.06 -6.39
CA GLY A 39 1.83 -6.42 -6.27
C GLY A 39 2.98 -7.17 -6.99
N ARG A 40 2.81 -8.48 -7.24
CA ARG A 40 3.74 -9.30 -8.06
C ARG A 40 3.61 -9.10 -9.57
N ALA A 41 2.45 -8.63 -10.04
CA ALA A 41 2.17 -8.36 -11.45
C ALA A 41 2.51 -6.91 -11.83
N MET A 42 2.95 -6.10 -10.87
CA MET A 42 3.30 -4.70 -11.07
C MET A 42 4.78 -4.53 -11.41
N PRO A 43 5.12 -3.62 -12.34
CA PRO A 43 6.49 -3.15 -12.50
C PRO A 43 7.04 -2.55 -11.20
N GLU A 44 8.33 -2.72 -10.94
CA GLU A 44 8.96 -2.30 -9.68
C GLU A 44 8.69 -0.83 -9.34
N GLY A 45 8.89 0.09 -10.29
CA GLY A 45 8.65 1.52 -10.06
C GLY A 45 7.20 1.85 -9.74
N ALA A 46 6.23 1.15 -10.34
CA ALA A 46 4.80 1.35 -10.04
C ALA A 46 4.45 0.80 -8.66
N ARG A 47 5.01 -0.36 -8.29
CA ARG A 47 4.84 -0.99 -6.99
C ARG A 47 5.42 -0.15 -5.85
N LEU A 48 6.62 0.41 -6.03
CA LEU A 48 7.26 1.28 -5.05
C LEU A 48 6.50 2.59 -4.87
N LYS A 49 6.07 3.21 -5.98
CA LYS A 49 5.22 4.41 -5.93
C LYS A 49 3.92 4.15 -5.18
N GLU A 50 3.28 3.01 -5.43
CA GLU A 50 2.07 2.65 -4.72
C GLU A 50 2.36 2.42 -3.22
N LEU A 51 3.44 1.72 -2.87
CA LEU A 51 3.85 1.51 -1.48
C LEU A 51 4.04 2.83 -0.72
N GLU A 52 4.73 3.79 -1.33
CA GLU A 52 4.92 5.14 -0.78
C GLU A 52 3.57 5.85 -0.51
N GLN A 53 2.61 5.72 -1.44
CA GLN A 53 1.28 6.31 -1.29
C GLN A 53 0.48 5.67 -0.13
N TRP A 54 0.55 4.35 0.04
CA TRP A 54 -0.10 3.69 1.17
C TRP A 54 0.52 4.09 2.51
N LEU A 55 1.84 4.26 2.57
CA LEU A 55 2.52 4.73 3.77
C LEU A 55 2.13 6.17 4.12
N ALA A 56 1.98 7.04 3.13
CA ALA A 56 1.49 8.40 3.33
C ALA A 56 0.02 8.43 3.83
N ALA A 57 -0.81 7.52 3.33
CA ALA A 57 -2.23 7.43 3.68
C ALA A 57 -2.54 6.64 4.97
N ARG A 58 -1.52 6.21 5.74
CA ARG A 58 -1.69 5.26 6.86
C ARG A 58 -2.69 5.67 7.94
N LEU A 59 -2.91 6.97 8.14
CA LEU A 59 -3.86 7.50 9.13
C LEU A 59 -5.32 7.52 8.61
N SER A 60 -5.50 7.44 7.30
CA SER A 60 -6.79 7.55 6.61
C SER A 60 -7.37 6.20 6.19
N VAL A 61 -6.65 5.11 6.47
CA VAL A 61 -7.00 3.73 6.10
C VAL A 61 -7.06 2.86 7.35
N PRO A 62 -8.07 1.97 7.48
CA PRO A 62 -8.10 0.92 8.48
C PRO A 62 -6.84 0.06 8.41
N ALA A 63 -6.27 -0.24 9.57
CA ALA A 63 -4.99 -0.92 9.70
C ALA A 63 -4.96 -2.24 8.91
N GLU A 64 -6.01 -3.06 8.96
CA GLU A 64 -6.05 -4.35 8.27
C GLU A 64 -5.91 -4.24 6.74
N LEU A 65 -6.54 -3.22 6.14
CA LEU A 65 -6.46 -2.97 4.69
C LEU A 65 -5.07 -2.47 4.29
N LEU A 66 -4.51 -1.58 5.12
CA LEU A 66 -3.16 -1.06 4.96
C LEU A 66 -2.14 -2.21 5.00
N TYR A 67 -2.18 -3.05 6.04
CA TYR A 67 -1.28 -4.20 6.19
C TYR A 67 -1.38 -5.14 4.99
N ARG A 68 -2.59 -5.58 4.66
CA ARG A 68 -2.79 -6.55 3.57
C ARG A 68 -2.21 -6.05 2.25
N ARG A 69 -2.42 -4.77 1.91
CA ARG A 69 -1.92 -4.24 0.65
C ARG A 69 -0.40 -4.03 0.67
N ILE A 70 0.16 -3.53 1.77
CA ILE A 70 1.61 -3.37 1.90
C ILE A 70 2.30 -4.73 1.85
N GLU A 71 1.79 -5.75 2.54
CA GLU A 71 2.33 -7.12 2.49
C GLU A 71 2.35 -7.67 1.06
N GLU A 72 1.31 -7.38 0.27
CA GLU A 72 1.23 -7.80 -1.13
C GLU A 72 2.23 -7.06 -2.04
N LEU A 73 2.40 -5.76 -1.82
CA LEU A 73 3.36 -4.92 -2.55
C LEU A 73 4.80 -5.34 -2.24
N VAL A 74 5.12 -5.58 -0.97
CA VAL A 74 6.47 -6.02 -0.56
C VAL A 74 6.67 -7.51 -0.90
N GLY A 75 5.61 -8.32 -0.86
CA GLY A 75 5.63 -9.77 -1.08
C GLY A 75 6.05 -10.58 0.14
N ARG A 76 5.81 -10.06 1.34
CA ARG A 76 6.06 -10.75 2.61
C ARG A 76 5.19 -10.15 3.70
N ARG A 77 5.07 -10.86 4.82
CA ARG A 77 4.56 -10.32 6.08
C ARG A 77 5.41 -9.14 6.55
N ILE A 78 4.77 -8.14 7.14
CA ILE A 78 5.44 -7.00 7.77
C ILE A 78 5.02 -6.88 9.23
N SER A 79 5.91 -6.40 10.09
CA SER A 79 5.56 -6.12 11.49
C SER A 79 5.07 -4.69 11.67
N LEU A 80 4.37 -4.43 12.79
CA LEU A 80 3.99 -3.08 13.24
C LEU A 80 5.20 -2.12 13.26
N SER A 81 6.33 -2.57 13.80
CA SER A 81 7.56 -1.77 13.88
C SER A 81 8.12 -1.37 12.52
N GLU A 82 7.83 -2.15 11.47
CA GLU A 82 8.23 -1.78 10.10
C GLU A 82 7.33 -0.70 9.50
N LEU A 83 6.11 -0.50 9.99
CA LEU A 83 5.26 0.64 9.61
C LEU A 83 5.62 1.92 10.36
N GLU A 84 6.27 1.79 11.51
CA GLU A 84 6.78 2.92 12.29
C GLU A 84 8.00 3.57 11.61
N ASP A 85 8.70 2.83 10.76
CA ASP A 85 9.82 3.28 9.92
C ASP A 85 9.54 3.09 8.41
N PRO A 86 8.74 4.00 7.80
CA PRO A 86 8.36 3.92 6.39
C PRO A 86 9.54 3.95 5.42
N ASP A 87 10.59 4.70 5.76
CA ASP A 87 11.77 4.87 4.91
C ASP A 87 12.55 3.56 4.82
N LEU A 88 12.79 2.91 5.96
CA LEU A 88 13.43 1.60 6.00
C LEU A 88 12.62 0.53 5.24
N LEU A 89 11.29 0.59 5.31
CA LEU A 89 10.43 -0.32 4.56
C LEU A 89 10.55 -0.10 3.04
N LEU A 90 10.58 1.15 2.59
CA LEU A 90 10.78 1.51 1.18
C LEU A 90 12.16 1.09 0.66
N GLU A 91 13.22 1.32 1.44
CA GLU A 91 14.58 0.89 1.12
C GLU A 91 14.65 -0.63 0.96
N ARG A 92 14.05 -1.38 1.89
CA ARG A 92 13.98 -2.86 1.82
C ARG A 92 13.17 -3.34 0.62
N ALA A 93 12.10 -2.64 0.25
CA ALA A 93 11.26 -3.00 -0.88
C ALA A 93 11.94 -2.81 -2.25
N ARG A 94 12.95 -1.94 -2.34
CA ARG A 94 13.82 -1.74 -3.52
C ARG A 94 14.82 -2.88 -3.71
N GLY A 95 15.13 -3.64 -2.66
CA GLY A 95 16.04 -4.78 -2.75
C GLY A 95 15.45 -5.93 -3.58
N PRO A 96 16.30 -6.85 -4.11
CA PRO A 96 15.80 -8.03 -4.78
C PRO A 96 14.85 -8.79 -3.86
N ARG A 97 13.65 -9.14 -4.37
CA ARG A 97 12.69 -10.00 -3.69
C ARG A 97 13.36 -11.35 -3.48
N ARG A 98 14.09 -11.53 -2.37
CA ARG A 98 14.35 -12.88 -1.89
C ARG A 98 12.98 -13.47 -1.67
N ALA A 99 12.68 -14.56 -2.37
CA ALA A 99 11.55 -15.42 -2.05
C ALA A 99 11.80 -15.92 -0.63
N TRP A 100 11.34 -15.17 0.36
CA TRP A 100 11.25 -15.65 1.72
C TRP A 100 9.98 -16.48 1.76
N ASP A 101 10.20 -17.76 1.45
CA ASP A 101 9.26 -18.84 1.67
C ASP A 101 8.97 -18.90 3.17
N TRP A 102 7.81 -18.42 3.57
CA TRP A 102 7.27 -18.65 4.91
C TRP A 102 6.07 -19.57 4.76
N ASP A 103 6.31 -20.78 4.25
CA ASP A 103 5.57 -21.99 4.61
C ASP A 103 6.28 -22.63 5.81
N ASP A 104 6.15 -22.01 7.00
CA ASP A 104 6.37 -22.69 8.29
C ASP A 104 5.99 -21.73 9.43
N TRP A 105 4.72 -21.74 9.84
CA TRP A 105 4.28 -21.87 11.24
C TRP A 105 2.74 -21.93 11.35
#